data_AF-A0AAF3EDP6-F1
#
_entry.id   AF-A0AAF3EDP6-F1
#
_cell.length_a   1.000
_cell.length_b   1.000
_cell.length_c   1.000
_cell.angle_alpha   90.00
_cell.angle_beta   90.00
_cell.angle_gamma   90.00
#
_symmetry.space_group_name_H-M   'P 1'
#
loop_
_entity.id
_entity.type
_entity.pdbx_description
1 polymer ?
#
loop_
_entity_poly.entity_id
_entity_poly.type
_entity_poly.pdbx_seq_one_letter_code
_entity_poly.pdbx_strand_id
1 'polypeptide(L)'
;MAAAKHRRKRCLDLVDVRRLKLEQIIRLSTCERDANQAISWIEELQETLRRDYNQVGCDETELRVLKKDREQLEDTARSTYHYGKELCQVALVLRRSLRMDSSPQKQLADKLEHIWGRLTRALTEHDARTHVCAAFNSACVQILKRIDELDRQAKEYLLTKGRRQGPPTLLFSVERRKLGSDVAELRHIGEMLVAQTNANHVASKEARSAAVSLVRQKVEEVEEKRNQLETIIDGRSVPEEDRFLVRGVPTSILTSTTSPPQVDPPGHIRIGDNESYL
;
A
#
# COMPACT_ATOMS: atom_id res chain seq x y z
N MET A 1 -50.77 41.39 -51.07
CA MET A 1 -49.76 41.59 -49.98
C MET A 1 -49.73 40.46 -48.95
N ALA A 2 -50.85 40.03 -48.36
CA ALA A 2 -50.88 38.97 -47.32
C ALA A 2 -50.31 37.60 -47.76
N ALA A 3 -50.64 37.13 -48.97
CA ALA A 3 -50.13 35.85 -49.49
C ALA A 3 -48.60 35.83 -49.70
N ALA A 4 -48.00 36.96 -50.06
CA ALA A 4 -46.54 37.07 -50.19
C ALA A 4 -45.85 37.02 -48.82
N LYS A 5 -46.40 37.71 -47.81
CA LYS A 5 -45.92 37.67 -46.42
C LYS A 5 -46.02 36.25 -45.84
N HIS A 6 -47.11 35.55 -46.10
CA HIS A 6 -47.28 34.16 -45.66
C HIS A 6 -46.29 33.20 -46.32
N ARG A 7 -46.06 33.34 -47.64
CA ARG A 7 -45.03 32.56 -48.35
C ARG A 7 -43.62 32.83 -47.81
N ARG A 8 -43.27 34.10 -47.56
CA ARG A 8 -41.98 34.47 -46.95
C ARG A 8 -41.82 33.83 -45.57
N LYS A 9 -42.84 33.90 -44.71
CA LYS A 9 -42.82 33.28 -43.38
C LYS A 9 -42.55 31.78 -43.47
N ARG A 10 -43.30 31.04 -44.30
CA ARG A 10 -43.08 29.59 -44.50
C ARG A 10 -41.68 29.25 -45.00
N CYS A 11 -41.11 30.09 -45.86
CA CYS A 11 -39.73 29.91 -46.34
C CYS A 11 -38.71 30.08 -45.20
N LEU A 12 -38.87 31.11 -44.37
CA LEU A 12 -38.03 31.33 -43.19
C LEU A 12 -38.15 30.18 -42.19
N ASP A 13 -39.38 29.77 -41.87
CA ASP A 13 -39.63 28.64 -40.97
C ASP A 13 -38.95 27.34 -41.49
N LEU A 14 -38.94 27.11 -42.80
CA LEU A 14 -38.26 25.96 -43.40
C LEU A 14 -36.74 26.04 -43.30
N VAL A 15 -36.17 27.24 -43.46
CA VAL A 15 -34.72 27.48 -43.29
C VAL A 15 -34.32 27.23 -41.83
N ASP A 16 -35.10 27.73 -40.88
CA ASP A 16 -34.83 27.52 -39.45
C ASP A 16 -34.89 26.05 -39.07
N VAL A 17 -35.89 25.31 -39.55
CA VAL A 17 -35.99 23.86 -39.34
C VAL A 17 -34.78 23.12 -39.91
N ARG A 18 -34.32 23.49 -41.11
CA ARG A 18 -33.12 22.88 -41.72
C ARG A 18 -31.86 23.18 -40.92
N ARG A 19 -31.69 24.42 -40.49
CA ARG A 19 -30.58 24.85 -39.65
C ARG A 19 -30.54 24.05 -38.35
N LEU A 20 -31.68 23.96 -37.63
CA LEU A 20 -31.79 23.19 -36.39
C LEU A 20 -31.44 21.71 -36.60
N LYS A 21 -31.89 21.10 -37.71
CA LYS A 21 -31.53 19.71 -38.03
C LYS A 21 -30.04 19.52 -38.24
N LEU A 22 -29.38 20.44 -38.95
CA LEU A 22 -27.92 20.38 -39.16
C LEU A 22 -27.17 20.55 -37.83
N GLU A 23 -27.60 21.47 -36.97
CA GLU A 23 -27.04 21.64 -35.62
C GLU A 23 -27.20 20.36 -34.78
N GLN A 24 -28.36 19.70 -34.85
CA GLN A 24 -28.60 18.43 -34.16
C GLN A 24 -27.72 17.29 -34.70
N ILE A 25 -27.48 17.22 -36.01
CA ILE A 25 -26.60 16.21 -36.63
C ILE A 25 -25.15 16.41 -36.20
N ILE A 26 -24.68 17.66 -36.18
CA ILE A 26 -23.32 17.97 -35.71
C ILE A 26 -23.16 17.56 -34.24
N ARG A 27 -24.11 17.97 -33.38
CA ARG A 27 -24.08 17.60 -31.95
C ARG A 27 -24.10 16.08 -31.76
N LEU A 28 -24.91 15.36 -32.55
CA LEU A 28 -24.97 13.90 -32.49
C LEU A 28 -23.59 13.30 -32.79
N SER A 29 -22.96 13.72 -33.89
CA SER A 29 -21.63 13.25 -34.27
C SER A 29 -20.57 13.56 -33.20
N THR A 30 -20.63 14.75 -32.59
CA THR A 30 -19.74 15.12 -31.48
C THR A 30 -19.96 14.21 -30.28
N CYS A 31 -21.20 14.03 -29.82
CA CYS A 31 -21.50 13.17 -28.67
C CYS A 31 -21.05 11.72 -28.88
N GLU A 32 -21.25 11.16 -30.08
CA GLU A 32 -20.84 9.79 -30.40
C GLU A 32 -19.32 9.64 -30.41
N ARG A 33 -18.61 10.61 -30.99
CA ARG A 33 -17.14 10.62 -30.98
C ARG A 33 -16.60 10.74 -29.56
N ASP A 34 -17.14 11.66 -28.78
CA ASP A 34 -16.66 11.93 -27.43
C ASP A 34 -17.00 10.76 -26.48
N ALA A 35 -18.12 10.05 -26.71
CA ALA A 35 -18.45 8.84 -25.97
C ALA A 35 -17.50 7.68 -26.31
N ASN A 36 -17.09 7.54 -27.57
CA ASN A 36 -16.03 6.60 -27.94
C ASN A 36 -14.69 6.97 -27.29
N GLN A 37 -14.38 8.27 -27.19
CA GLN A 37 -13.16 8.71 -26.51
C GLN A 37 -13.20 8.39 -25.01
N ALA A 38 -14.35 8.60 -24.36
CA ALA A 38 -14.54 8.21 -22.95
C ALA A 38 -14.32 6.72 -22.75
N ILE A 39 -14.77 5.88 -23.68
CA ILE A 39 -14.50 4.44 -23.68
C ILE A 39 -12.99 4.16 -23.74
N SER A 40 -12.26 4.76 -24.69
CA SER A 40 -10.81 4.58 -24.81
C SER A 40 -10.07 5.00 -23.54
N TRP A 41 -10.46 6.13 -22.93
CA TRP A 41 -9.87 6.57 -21.67
C TRP A 41 -10.10 5.56 -20.53
N ILE A 42 -11.28 4.93 -20.45
CA ILE A 42 -11.52 3.88 -19.44
C ILE A 42 -10.66 2.63 -19.72
N GLU A 43 -10.46 2.27 -20.99
CA GLU A 43 -9.54 1.17 -21.36
C GLU A 43 -8.09 1.48 -20.97
N GLU A 44 -7.64 2.72 -21.16
CA GLU A 44 -6.31 3.19 -20.73
C GLU A 44 -6.14 3.15 -19.20
N LEU A 45 -7.17 3.57 -18.45
CA LEU A 45 -7.18 3.47 -16.99
C LEU A 45 -7.13 2.01 -16.52
N GLN A 46 -7.82 1.10 -17.23
CA GLN A 46 -7.75 -0.33 -16.94
C GLN A 46 -6.34 -0.89 -17.16
N GLU A 47 -5.68 -0.52 -18.25
CA GLU A 47 -4.31 -0.96 -18.52
C GLU A 47 -3.32 -0.40 -17.49
N THR A 48 -3.54 0.84 -17.04
CA THR A 48 -2.76 1.49 -15.98
C THR A 48 -2.92 0.73 -14.66
N LEU A 49 -4.16 0.39 -14.27
CA LEU A 49 -4.45 -0.46 -13.11
C LEU A 49 -3.70 -1.82 -13.22
N ARG A 50 -3.69 -2.40 -14.42
CA ARG A 50 -3.04 -3.68 -14.70
C ARG A 50 -1.51 -3.61 -14.60
N ARG A 51 -0.90 -2.54 -15.07
CA ARG A 51 0.57 -2.39 -15.12
C ARG A 51 1.14 -2.00 -13.76
N ASP A 52 0.55 -0.97 -13.14
CA ASP A 52 1.21 -0.25 -12.05
C ASP A 52 0.77 -0.76 -10.66
N TYR A 53 -0.38 -1.42 -10.57
CA TYR A 53 -0.99 -1.80 -9.29
C TYR A 53 -1.04 -3.33 -9.07
N ASN A 54 -0.32 -4.11 -9.87
CA ASN A 54 -0.24 -5.56 -9.67
C ASN A 54 0.86 -6.02 -8.70
N GLN A 55 1.64 -5.09 -8.17
CA GLN A 55 2.68 -5.40 -7.19
C GLN A 55 2.08 -5.53 -5.79
N VAL A 56 2.42 -6.62 -5.10
CA VAL A 56 2.12 -6.78 -3.67
C VAL A 56 3.07 -5.84 -2.94
N GLY A 57 2.56 -4.69 -2.47
CA GLY A 57 3.35 -3.70 -1.75
C GLY A 57 4.04 -4.31 -0.54
N CYS A 58 5.33 -4.07 -0.40
CA CYS A 58 6.19 -4.75 0.57
C CYS A 58 6.21 -3.99 1.90
N ASP A 59 6.01 -2.68 1.87
CA ASP A 59 5.97 -1.81 3.04
C ASP A 59 4.59 -1.16 3.25
N GLU A 60 4.27 -0.82 4.50
CA GLU A 60 3.02 -0.14 4.86
C GLU A 60 2.90 1.24 4.18
N THR A 61 4.03 1.93 3.98
CA THR A 61 4.09 3.22 3.30
C THR A 61 3.72 3.09 1.83
N GLU A 62 4.33 2.12 1.13
CA GLU A 62 4.04 1.80 -0.27
C GLU A 62 2.57 1.42 -0.45
N LEU A 63 2.03 0.62 0.47
CA LEU A 63 0.65 0.18 0.41
C LEU A 63 -0.34 1.34 0.58
N ARG A 64 -0.01 2.31 1.44
CA ARG A 64 -0.82 3.54 1.60
C ARG A 64 -0.80 4.40 0.35
N VAL A 65 0.36 4.57 -0.29
CA VAL A 65 0.48 5.29 -1.56
C VAL A 65 -0.32 4.59 -2.65
N LEU A 66 -0.14 3.27 -2.82
CA LEU A 66 -0.89 2.46 -3.77
C LEU A 66 -2.41 2.55 -3.57
N LYS A 67 -2.89 2.57 -2.32
CA LYS A 67 -4.31 2.76 -2.01
C LYS A 67 -4.80 4.13 -2.45
N LYS A 68 -4.07 5.20 -2.12
CA LYS A 68 -4.44 6.57 -2.47
C LYS A 68 -4.46 6.77 -3.99
N ASP A 69 -3.44 6.29 -4.69
CA ASP A 69 -3.34 6.45 -6.14
C ASP A 69 -4.44 5.64 -6.86
N ARG A 70 -4.78 4.45 -6.33
CA ARG A 70 -5.94 3.67 -6.79
C ARG A 70 -7.26 4.41 -6.59
N GLU A 71 -7.48 5.03 -5.43
CA GLU A 71 -8.69 5.82 -5.16
C GLU A 71 -8.83 6.98 -6.15
N GLN A 72 -7.74 7.68 -6.44
CA GLN A 72 -7.73 8.74 -7.45
C GLN A 72 -8.02 8.21 -8.87
N LEU A 73 -7.47 7.05 -9.22
CA LEU A 73 -7.76 6.38 -10.49
C LEU A 73 -9.25 6.00 -10.57
N GLU A 74 -9.81 5.47 -9.49
CA GLU A 74 -11.22 5.07 -9.42
C GLU A 74 -12.16 6.27 -9.54
N ASP A 75 -11.86 7.39 -8.89
CA ASP A 75 -12.61 8.65 -9.02
C ASP A 75 -12.57 9.21 -10.44
N THR A 76 -11.40 9.16 -11.06
CA THR A 76 -11.22 9.55 -12.47
C THR A 76 -12.06 8.66 -13.38
N ALA A 77 -11.95 7.33 -13.21
CA ALA A 77 -12.70 6.36 -14.00
C ALA A 77 -14.22 6.50 -13.86
N ARG A 78 -14.73 6.72 -12.63
CA ARG A 78 -16.14 6.99 -12.38
C ARG A 78 -16.60 8.23 -13.13
N SER A 79 -15.85 9.32 -13.02
CA SER A 79 -16.18 10.59 -13.66
C SER A 79 -16.21 10.45 -15.18
N THR A 80 -15.23 9.77 -15.76
CA THR A 80 -15.17 9.46 -17.19
C THR A 80 -16.34 8.59 -17.65
N TYR A 81 -16.71 7.58 -16.86
CA TYR A 81 -17.88 6.73 -17.15
C TYR A 81 -19.18 7.53 -17.12
N HIS A 82 -19.40 8.36 -16.09
CA HIS A 82 -20.58 9.21 -16.00
C HIS A 82 -20.68 10.18 -17.19
N TYR A 83 -19.57 10.82 -17.55
CA TYR A 83 -19.48 11.65 -18.74
C TYR A 83 -19.86 10.86 -20.01
N GLY A 84 -19.31 9.66 -20.20
CA GLY A 84 -19.66 8.78 -21.31
C GLY A 84 -21.15 8.40 -21.34
N LYS A 85 -21.78 8.17 -20.19
CA LYS A 85 -23.23 7.88 -20.11
C LYS A 85 -24.06 9.07 -20.53
N GLU A 86 -23.73 10.28 -20.06
CA GLU A 86 -24.44 11.50 -20.41
C GLU A 86 -24.39 11.74 -21.92
N LEU A 87 -23.21 11.60 -22.52
CA LEU A 87 -23.05 11.68 -23.98
C LEU A 87 -23.91 10.65 -24.72
N CYS A 88 -23.93 9.40 -24.24
CA CYS A 88 -24.77 8.36 -24.83
C CYS A 88 -26.27 8.68 -24.73
N GLN A 89 -26.71 9.24 -23.61
CA GLN A 89 -28.10 9.66 -23.42
C GLN A 89 -28.48 10.82 -24.36
N VAL A 90 -27.63 11.85 -24.45
CA VAL A 90 -27.86 13.00 -25.35
C VAL A 90 -27.91 12.54 -26.81
N ALA A 91 -26.96 11.70 -27.24
CA ALA A 91 -26.94 11.14 -28.60
C ALA A 91 -28.19 10.30 -28.90
N LEU A 92 -28.70 9.53 -27.93
CA LEU A 92 -29.94 8.76 -28.08
C LEU A 92 -31.16 9.65 -28.30
N VAL A 93 -31.26 10.75 -27.54
CA VAL A 93 -32.34 11.74 -27.72
C VAL A 93 -32.24 12.42 -29.09
N LEU A 94 -31.03 12.81 -29.52
CA LEU A 94 -30.81 13.42 -30.82
C LEU A 94 -31.19 12.48 -31.97
N ARG A 95 -30.79 11.20 -31.93
CA ARG A 95 -31.20 10.20 -32.92
C ARG A 95 -32.72 10.06 -33.00
N ARG A 96 -33.41 9.99 -31.86
CA ARG A 96 -34.89 9.92 -31.82
C ARG A 96 -35.53 11.17 -32.43
N SER A 97 -35.04 12.36 -32.09
CA SER A 97 -35.49 13.64 -32.65
C SER A 97 -35.32 13.69 -34.18
N LEU A 98 -34.18 13.18 -34.66
CA LEU A 98 -33.85 13.10 -36.09
C LEU A 98 -34.52 11.93 -36.82
N ARG A 99 -35.28 11.08 -36.11
CA ARG A 99 -35.88 9.83 -36.63
C ARG A 99 -34.85 8.89 -37.26
N MET A 100 -33.66 8.85 -36.69
CA MET A 100 -32.58 7.95 -37.08
C MET A 100 -32.67 6.64 -36.30
N ASP A 101 -32.05 5.58 -36.84
CA ASP A 101 -31.92 4.31 -36.11
C ASP A 101 -31.18 4.52 -34.77
N SER A 102 -31.66 3.86 -33.73
CA SER A 102 -31.08 3.94 -32.38
C SER A 102 -30.14 2.78 -32.05
N SER A 103 -30.06 1.75 -32.90
CA SER A 103 -29.23 0.57 -32.66
C SER A 103 -27.75 0.90 -32.38
N PRO A 104 -27.07 1.74 -33.18
CA PRO A 104 -25.66 2.07 -32.92
C PRO A 104 -25.43 2.75 -31.57
N GLN A 105 -26.36 3.59 -31.13
CA GLN A 105 -26.24 4.25 -29.83
C GLN A 105 -26.44 3.31 -28.66
N LYS A 106 -27.29 2.28 -28.83
CA LYS A 106 -27.43 1.21 -27.83
C LYS A 106 -26.15 0.38 -27.75
N GLN A 107 -25.58 -0.01 -28.89
CA GLN A 107 -24.31 -0.74 -28.93
C GLN A 107 -23.17 0.04 -28.27
N LEU A 108 -23.11 1.36 -28.49
CA LEU A 108 -22.11 2.21 -27.85
C LEU A 108 -22.28 2.27 -26.32
N ALA A 109 -23.52 2.40 -25.85
CA ALA A 109 -23.83 2.36 -24.42
C ALA A 109 -23.49 0.98 -23.82
N ASP A 110 -23.84 -0.12 -24.49
CA ASP A 110 -23.52 -1.48 -24.05
C ASP A 110 -22.00 -1.70 -23.97
N LYS A 111 -21.24 -1.17 -24.93
CA LYS A 111 -19.77 -1.20 -24.90
C LYS A 111 -19.21 -0.45 -23.68
N LEU A 112 -19.74 0.75 -23.41
CA LEU A 112 -19.35 1.54 -22.23
C LEU A 112 -19.63 0.78 -20.92
N GLU A 113 -20.84 0.21 -20.78
CA GLU A 113 -21.22 -0.59 -19.60
C GLU A 113 -20.34 -1.84 -19.44
N HIS A 114 -20.02 -2.50 -20.54
CA HIS A 114 -19.17 -3.68 -20.52
C HIS A 114 -17.75 -3.36 -20.01
N ILE A 115 -17.13 -2.29 -20.54
CA ILE A 115 -15.79 -1.88 -20.16
C ILE A 115 -15.77 -1.37 -18.73
N TRP A 116 -16.77 -0.58 -18.35
CA TRP A 116 -16.96 -0.16 -16.96
C TRP A 116 -17.05 -1.36 -16.01
N GLY A 117 -17.90 -2.34 -16.33
CA GLY A 117 -18.04 -3.56 -15.53
C GLY A 117 -16.75 -4.37 -15.43
N ARG A 118 -15.91 -4.40 -16.47
CA ARG A 118 -14.57 -5.02 -16.42
C ARG A 118 -13.64 -4.25 -15.49
N LEU A 119 -13.62 -2.93 -15.57
CA LEU A 119 -12.78 -2.08 -14.71
C LEU A 119 -13.22 -2.20 -13.24
N THR A 120 -14.52 -2.13 -12.93
CA THR A 120 -15.02 -2.29 -11.56
C THR A 120 -14.60 -3.61 -10.94
N ARG A 121 -14.71 -4.73 -11.68
CA ARG A 121 -14.24 -6.04 -11.19
C ARG A 121 -12.74 -6.03 -10.90
N ALA A 122 -11.94 -5.46 -11.79
CA ALA A 122 -10.50 -5.35 -11.60
C ALA A 122 -10.14 -4.50 -10.38
N LEU A 123 -10.87 -3.39 -10.14
CA LEU A 123 -10.71 -2.55 -8.96
C LEU A 123 -11.07 -3.31 -7.66
N THR A 124 -12.18 -4.06 -7.65
CA THR A 124 -12.57 -4.88 -6.48
C THR A 124 -11.56 -5.98 -6.18
N GLU A 125 -11.07 -6.67 -7.22
CA GLU A 125 -10.04 -7.71 -7.05
C GLU A 125 -8.74 -7.12 -6.51
N HIS A 126 -8.34 -5.96 -7.05
CA HIS A 126 -7.18 -5.23 -6.54
C HIS A 126 -7.35 -4.83 -5.07
N ASP A 127 -8.49 -4.21 -4.71
CA ASP A 127 -8.77 -3.76 -3.34
C ASP A 127 -8.75 -4.92 -2.35
N ALA A 128 -9.34 -6.07 -2.69
CA ALA A 128 -9.29 -7.27 -1.87
C ALA A 128 -7.84 -7.74 -1.63
N ARG A 129 -7.00 -7.77 -2.67
CA ARG A 129 -5.57 -8.14 -2.55
C ARG A 129 -4.81 -7.16 -1.66
N THR A 130 -4.99 -5.86 -1.87
CA THR A 130 -4.35 -4.81 -1.07
C THR A 130 -4.79 -4.87 0.39
N HIS A 131 -6.06 -5.17 0.66
CA HIS A 131 -6.58 -5.32 2.02
C HIS A 131 -5.94 -6.49 2.76
N VAL A 132 -5.88 -7.68 2.15
CA VAL A 132 -5.23 -8.85 2.78
C VAL A 132 -3.74 -8.59 3.00
N CYS A 133 -3.06 -7.93 2.05
CA CYS A 133 -1.65 -7.54 2.20
C CYS A 133 -1.45 -6.55 3.38
N ALA A 134 -2.37 -5.59 3.55
CA ALA A 134 -2.35 -4.65 4.67
C ALA A 134 -2.52 -5.37 6.01
N ALA A 135 -3.49 -6.29 6.09
CA ALA A 135 -3.75 -7.07 7.29
C ALA A 135 -2.53 -7.91 7.68
N PHE A 136 -1.89 -8.57 6.71
CA PHE A 136 -0.67 -9.34 6.91
C PHE A 136 0.48 -8.47 7.44
N ASN A 137 0.79 -7.36 6.77
CA ASN A 137 1.86 -6.47 7.21
C ASN A 137 1.59 -5.89 8.61
N SER A 138 0.36 -5.49 8.89
CA SER A 138 -0.03 -5.01 10.22
C SER A 138 0.14 -6.09 11.29
N ALA A 139 -0.28 -7.32 11.00
CA ALA A 139 -0.11 -8.46 11.89
C ALA A 139 1.39 -8.75 12.15
N CYS A 140 2.24 -8.77 11.11
CA CYS A 140 3.69 -8.90 11.27
C CYS A 140 4.24 -7.84 12.25
N VAL A 141 3.92 -6.56 12.02
CA VAL A 141 4.43 -5.45 12.85
C VAL A 141 3.93 -5.57 14.30
N GLN A 142 2.66 -5.91 14.51
CA GLN A 142 2.10 -6.07 15.86
C GLN A 142 2.74 -7.25 16.61
N ILE A 143 2.92 -8.38 15.93
CA ILE A 143 3.54 -9.59 16.51
C ILE A 143 5.01 -9.32 16.84
N LEU A 144 5.77 -8.71 15.92
CA LEU A 144 7.18 -8.36 16.14
C LEU A 144 7.34 -7.42 17.34
N LYS A 145 6.53 -6.36 17.43
CA LYS A 145 6.52 -5.46 18.60
C LYS A 145 6.22 -6.21 19.89
N ARG A 146 5.32 -7.20 19.86
CA ARG A 146 4.99 -8.02 21.03
C ARG A 146 6.14 -8.95 21.42
N ILE A 147 6.84 -9.53 20.44
CA ILE A 147 8.03 -10.35 20.66
C ILE A 147 9.12 -9.50 21.32
N ASP A 148 9.42 -8.32 20.77
CA ASP A 148 10.47 -7.44 21.30
C ASP A 148 10.19 -7.00 22.74
N GLU A 149 8.93 -6.69 23.07
CA GLU A 149 8.54 -6.32 24.43
C GLU A 149 8.66 -7.50 25.41
N LEU A 150 8.26 -8.71 25.01
CA LEU A 150 8.40 -9.90 25.84
C LEU A 150 9.87 -10.31 26.01
N ASP A 151 10.69 -10.17 24.96
CA ASP A 151 12.13 -10.41 25.00
C ASP A 151 12.81 -9.48 26.00
N ARG A 152 12.49 -8.19 25.93
CA ARG A 152 12.96 -7.17 26.88
C ARG A 152 12.56 -7.51 28.32
N GLN A 153 11.28 -7.84 28.55
CA GLN A 153 10.77 -8.20 29.89
C GLN A 153 11.42 -9.50 30.41
N ALA A 154 11.62 -10.50 29.57
CA ALA A 154 12.26 -11.76 29.94
C ALA A 154 13.74 -11.56 30.30
N LYS A 155 14.49 -10.78 29.51
CA LYS A 155 15.89 -10.42 29.80
C LYS A 155 15.99 -9.63 31.11
N GLU A 156 15.13 -8.64 31.33
CA GLU A 156 15.09 -7.85 32.58
C GLU A 156 14.80 -8.74 33.81
N TYR A 157 13.87 -9.69 33.69
CA TYR A 157 13.60 -10.67 34.74
C TYR A 157 14.82 -11.55 35.03
N LEU A 158 15.49 -12.06 34.00
CA LEU A 158 16.66 -12.92 34.16
C LEU A 158 17.82 -12.19 34.85
N LEU A 159 18.03 -10.91 34.50
CA LEU A 159 19.04 -10.04 35.14
C LEU A 159 18.74 -9.76 36.62
N THR A 160 17.48 -9.51 36.97
CA THR A 160 17.09 -9.05 38.32
C THR A 160 16.73 -10.19 39.29
N LYS A 161 16.02 -11.21 38.82
CA LYS A 161 15.39 -12.27 39.64
C LYS A 161 15.77 -13.69 39.23
N GLY A 162 16.30 -13.88 38.00
CA GLY A 162 16.57 -15.20 37.42
C GLY A 162 17.48 -16.11 38.24
N ARG A 163 18.50 -15.55 38.93
CA ARG A 163 19.39 -16.35 39.80
C ARG A 163 18.71 -16.96 41.02
N ARG A 164 17.60 -16.39 41.51
CA ARG A 164 16.91 -16.83 42.74
C ARG A 164 15.63 -17.61 42.47
N GLN A 165 14.93 -17.28 41.39
CA GLN A 165 13.58 -17.77 41.13
C GLN A 165 13.47 -18.72 39.93
N GLY A 166 14.58 -18.95 39.21
CA GLY A 166 14.60 -19.79 38.01
C GLY A 166 14.08 -19.08 36.75
N PRO A 167 13.85 -19.81 35.65
CA PRO A 167 13.38 -19.24 34.40
C PRO A 167 11.92 -18.73 34.50
N PRO A 168 11.54 -17.66 33.78
CA PRO A 168 10.21 -17.04 33.87
C PRO A 168 9.10 -17.79 33.11
N THR A 169 9.25 -19.10 32.89
CA THR A 169 8.39 -19.93 32.03
C THR A 169 6.90 -19.82 32.36
N LEU A 170 6.54 -19.88 33.65
CA LEU A 170 5.14 -19.80 34.09
C LEU A 170 4.60 -18.37 34.09
N LEU A 171 5.47 -17.40 34.33
CA LEU A 171 5.10 -15.97 34.42
C LEU A 171 4.60 -15.45 33.08
N PHE A 172 5.21 -15.88 31.97
CA PHE A 172 4.82 -15.49 30.61
C PHE A 172 3.87 -16.50 29.93
N SER A 173 3.31 -17.46 30.66
CA SER A 173 2.57 -18.59 30.05
C SER A 173 1.35 -18.16 29.23
N VAL A 174 0.63 -17.14 29.68
CA VAL A 174 -0.56 -16.60 28.98
C VAL A 174 -0.13 -15.84 27.73
N GLU A 175 0.88 -14.98 27.85
CA GLU A 175 1.44 -14.21 26.75
C GLU A 175 2.04 -15.10 25.67
N ARG A 176 2.76 -16.17 26.05
CA ARG A 176 3.29 -17.19 25.12
C ARG A 176 2.18 -17.86 24.33
N ARG A 177 1.09 -18.27 25.00
CA ARG A 177 -0.04 -18.92 24.31
C ARG A 177 -0.71 -17.97 23.33
N LYS A 178 -0.94 -16.72 23.74
CA LYS A 178 -1.52 -15.69 22.88
C LYS A 178 -0.62 -15.43 21.67
N LEU A 179 0.68 -15.19 21.90
CA LEU A 179 1.65 -14.99 20.82
C LEU A 179 1.71 -16.19 19.86
N GLY A 180 1.67 -17.41 20.38
CA GLY A 180 1.61 -18.62 19.55
C GLY A 180 0.35 -18.69 18.68
N SER A 181 -0.80 -18.25 19.21
CA SER A 181 -2.03 -18.11 18.44
C SER A 181 -1.90 -17.05 17.35
N ASP A 182 -1.38 -15.86 17.69
CA ASP A 182 -1.22 -14.74 16.76
C ASP A 182 -0.26 -15.12 15.61
N VAL A 183 0.83 -15.83 15.90
CA VAL A 183 1.76 -16.36 14.88
C VAL A 183 1.11 -17.42 13.98
N ALA A 184 0.24 -18.27 14.53
CA ALA A 184 -0.50 -19.25 13.73
C ALA A 184 -1.51 -18.57 12.79
N GLU A 185 -2.20 -17.53 13.26
CA GLU A 185 -3.08 -16.71 12.44
C GLU A 185 -2.29 -15.98 11.34
N LEU A 186 -1.13 -15.40 11.66
CA LEU A 186 -0.25 -14.77 10.68
C LEU A 186 0.16 -15.74 9.56
N ARG A 187 0.54 -16.97 9.91
CA ARG A 187 0.88 -18.02 8.95
C ARG A 187 -0.29 -18.31 8.02
N HIS A 188 -1.50 -18.44 8.57
CA HIS A 188 -2.70 -18.68 7.78
C HIS A 188 -2.99 -17.53 6.80
N ILE A 189 -2.89 -16.27 7.26
CA ILE A 189 -3.02 -15.09 6.40
C ILE A 189 -1.95 -15.11 5.29
N GLY A 190 -0.71 -15.48 5.64
CA GLY A 190 0.39 -15.63 4.68
C GLY A 190 0.09 -16.69 3.60
N GLU A 191 -0.46 -17.84 3.98
CA GLU A 191 -0.89 -18.89 3.04
C GLU A 191 -2.00 -18.42 2.11
N MET A 192 -2.99 -17.69 2.64
CA MET A 192 -4.05 -17.09 1.81
C MET A 192 -3.47 -16.11 0.79
N LEU A 193 -2.52 -15.26 1.21
CA LEU A 193 -1.83 -14.34 0.31
C LEU A 193 -1.07 -15.08 -0.78
N VAL A 194 -0.33 -16.14 -0.43
CA VAL A 194 0.38 -16.97 -1.41
C VAL A 194 -0.59 -17.58 -2.42
N ALA A 195 -1.74 -18.09 -1.97
CA ALA A 195 -2.77 -18.63 -2.86
C ALA A 195 -3.34 -17.54 -3.80
N GLN A 196 -3.68 -16.37 -3.26
CA GLN A 196 -4.17 -15.23 -4.04
C GLN A 196 -3.14 -14.73 -5.06
N THR A 197 -1.87 -14.60 -4.67
CA THR A 197 -0.78 -14.22 -5.57
C THR A 197 -0.59 -15.23 -6.69
N ASN A 198 -0.66 -16.53 -6.39
CA ASN A 198 -0.53 -17.57 -7.40
C ASN A 198 -1.68 -17.58 -8.41
N ALA A 199 -2.90 -17.27 -7.96
CA ALA A 199 -4.09 -17.16 -8.80
C ALA A 199 -4.12 -15.89 -9.68
N ASN A 200 -3.26 -14.89 -9.41
CA ASN A 200 -3.21 -13.65 -10.19
C ASN A 200 -2.49 -13.87 -11.54
N HIS A 201 -3.21 -14.37 -12.54
CA HIS A 201 -2.68 -14.59 -13.90
C HIS A 201 -2.32 -13.30 -14.66
N VAL A 202 -2.65 -12.13 -14.11
CA VAL A 202 -2.34 -10.85 -14.71
C VAL A 202 -0.87 -10.47 -14.49
N ALA A 203 -0.28 -10.90 -13.37
CA ALA A 203 1.12 -10.70 -13.05
C ALA A 203 2.02 -11.76 -13.71
N SER A 204 3.26 -11.37 -14.05
CA SER A 204 4.24 -12.31 -14.58
C SER A 204 4.55 -13.42 -13.58
N LYS A 205 5.00 -14.58 -14.09
CA LYS A 205 5.36 -15.72 -13.22
C LYS A 205 6.50 -15.36 -12.27
N GLU A 206 7.44 -14.57 -12.75
CA GLU A 206 8.60 -14.08 -12.01
C GLU A 206 8.16 -13.14 -10.87
N ALA A 207 7.27 -12.19 -11.15
CA ALA A 207 6.74 -11.27 -10.15
C ALA A 207 5.94 -12.01 -9.07
N ARG A 208 5.10 -12.99 -9.47
CA ARG A 208 4.38 -13.84 -8.51
C ARG A 208 5.33 -14.65 -7.63
N SER A 209 6.36 -15.25 -8.22
CA SER A 209 7.35 -16.04 -7.47
C SER A 209 8.12 -15.19 -6.46
N ALA A 210 8.53 -13.97 -6.85
CA ALA A 210 9.22 -13.04 -5.97
C ALA A 210 8.32 -12.61 -4.79
N ALA A 211 7.06 -12.25 -5.05
CA ALA A 211 6.10 -11.88 -4.01
C ALA A 211 5.80 -13.03 -3.04
N VAL A 212 5.63 -14.26 -3.55
CA VAL A 212 5.45 -15.46 -2.71
C VAL A 212 6.67 -15.73 -1.83
N SER A 213 7.89 -15.58 -2.38
CA SER A 213 9.12 -15.74 -1.61
C SER A 213 9.19 -14.73 -0.46
N LEU A 214 8.83 -13.48 -0.72
CA LEU A 214 8.85 -12.43 0.29
C LEU A 214 7.85 -12.68 1.44
N VAL A 215 6.62 -13.10 1.11
CA VAL A 215 5.61 -13.43 2.13
C VAL A 215 6.12 -14.55 3.03
N ARG A 216 6.71 -15.60 2.44
CA ARG A 216 7.27 -16.72 3.20
C ARG A 216 8.43 -16.28 4.09
N GLN A 217 9.35 -15.49 3.56
CA GLN A 217 10.49 -14.97 4.31
C GLN A 217 10.04 -14.14 5.53
N LYS A 218 9.02 -13.29 5.38
CA LYS A 218 8.47 -12.51 6.50
C LYS A 218 7.84 -13.39 7.59
N VAL A 219 7.12 -14.45 7.21
CA VAL A 219 6.57 -15.40 8.18
C VAL A 219 7.69 -16.12 8.92
N GLU A 220 8.71 -16.57 8.19
CA GLU A 220 9.88 -17.25 8.74
C GLU A 220 10.64 -16.36 9.74
N GLU A 221 10.89 -15.08 9.42
CA GLU A 221 11.54 -14.13 10.34
C GLU A 221 10.77 -14.00 11.67
N VAL A 222 9.43 -13.91 11.60
CA VAL A 222 8.59 -13.81 12.80
C VAL A 222 8.66 -15.10 13.63
N GLU A 223 8.63 -16.26 12.97
CA GLU A 223 8.76 -17.56 13.65
C GLU A 223 10.13 -17.73 14.30
N GLU A 224 11.21 -17.33 13.64
CA GLU A 224 12.57 -17.36 14.18
C GLU A 224 12.71 -16.48 15.42
N LYS A 225 12.27 -15.22 15.36
CA LYS A 225 12.29 -14.31 16.52
C LYS A 225 11.45 -14.84 17.67
N ARG A 226 10.30 -15.43 17.37
CA ARG A 226 9.47 -16.11 18.39
C ARG A 226 10.22 -17.29 19.01
N ASN A 227 10.87 -18.14 18.23
CA ASN A 227 11.64 -19.28 18.74
C ASN A 227 12.84 -18.84 19.60
N GLN A 228 13.50 -17.72 19.24
CA GLN A 228 14.54 -17.11 20.06
C GLN A 228 14.00 -16.65 21.42
N LEU A 229 12.84 -15.97 21.45
CA LEU A 229 12.15 -15.58 22.68
C LEU A 229 11.80 -16.79 23.55
N GLU A 230 11.26 -17.86 22.96
CA GLU A 230 10.91 -19.10 23.68
C GLU A 230 12.16 -19.71 24.35
N THR A 231 13.32 -19.66 23.66
CA THR A 231 14.59 -20.15 24.18
C THR A 231 15.06 -19.36 25.42
N ILE A 232 14.90 -18.03 25.39
CA ILE A 232 15.22 -17.14 26.51
C ILE A 232 14.29 -17.40 27.70
N ILE A 233 12.98 -17.49 27.45
CA ILE A 233 11.98 -17.73 28.51
C ILE A 233 12.14 -19.11 29.14
N ASP A 234 12.49 -20.14 28.36
CA ASP A 234 12.75 -21.49 28.86
C ASP A 234 14.14 -21.63 29.51
N GLY A 235 14.97 -20.56 29.50
CA GLY A 235 16.30 -20.54 30.11
C GLY A 235 17.33 -21.43 29.40
N ARG A 236 17.09 -21.78 28.13
CA ARG A 236 17.92 -22.74 27.38
C ARG A 236 19.13 -22.10 26.68
N SER A 237 19.26 -20.78 26.65
CA SER A 237 20.53 -20.11 26.35
C SER A 237 20.56 -18.66 26.87
N VAL A 238 21.61 -18.35 27.62
CA VAL A 238 22.18 -16.99 27.67
C VAL A 238 23.37 -17.05 26.72
N PRO A 239 23.44 -16.23 25.65
CA PRO A 239 24.66 -16.09 24.87
C PRO A 239 25.83 -15.75 25.81
N GLU A 240 26.93 -16.49 25.72
CA GLU A 240 28.08 -16.41 26.63
C GLU A 240 28.88 -15.09 26.57
N GLU A 241 28.42 -14.05 25.87
CA GLU A 241 29.20 -12.84 25.62
C GLU A 241 29.31 -11.90 26.84
N ASP A 242 28.40 -11.97 27.82
CA ASP A 242 28.46 -11.10 29.01
C ASP A 242 29.26 -11.70 30.20
N ARG A 243 29.88 -12.87 30.05
CA ARG A 243 30.71 -13.47 31.12
C ARG A 243 32.05 -12.78 31.33
N PHE A 244 32.49 -11.92 30.39
CA PHE A 244 33.83 -11.33 30.44
C PHE A 244 33.93 -9.98 31.16
N LEU A 245 32.82 -9.35 31.56
CA LEU A 245 32.86 -8.05 32.25
C LEU A 245 32.83 -8.15 33.80
N VAL A 246 32.68 -9.33 34.39
CA VAL A 246 32.50 -9.51 35.85
C VAL A 246 33.55 -10.42 36.50
N ARG A 247 34.67 -10.71 35.83
CA ARG A 247 35.84 -11.31 36.52
C ARG A 247 36.71 -10.20 37.08
N GLY A 248 36.58 -10.01 38.40
CA GLY A 248 37.19 -8.96 39.19
C GLY A 248 38.68 -8.76 38.95
N VAL A 249 39.07 -7.50 38.99
CA VAL A 249 40.45 -7.07 39.17
C VAL A 249 40.95 -7.64 40.50
N PRO A 250 42.03 -8.44 40.53
CA PRO A 250 42.65 -8.83 41.79
C PRO A 250 43.38 -7.62 42.37
N THR A 251 42.90 -7.15 43.51
CA THR A 251 43.65 -6.26 44.40
C THR A 251 44.90 -6.98 44.86
N SER A 252 46.08 -6.52 44.43
CA SER A 252 47.35 -6.90 45.06
C SER A 252 48.26 -5.69 45.10
N ILE A 253 48.28 -5.11 46.29
CA ILE A 253 49.21 -4.10 46.77
C ILE A 253 50.60 -4.74 46.81
N LEU A 254 51.59 -4.12 46.16
CA LEU A 254 52.96 -4.15 46.67
C LEU A 254 53.59 -2.77 46.57
N THR A 255 53.95 -2.29 47.74
CA THR A 255 54.76 -1.14 48.07
C THR A 255 56.17 -1.26 47.49
N SER A 256 56.68 -0.19 46.87
CA SER A 256 58.13 0.06 46.82
C SER A 256 58.40 1.56 46.81
N THR A 257 59.01 1.95 47.91
CA THR A 257 59.55 3.25 48.30
C THR A 257 60.60 3.76 47.31
N THR A 258 60.45 4.97 46.80
CA THR A 258 61.58 5.79 46.34
C THR A 258 61.27 7.27 46.50
N SER A 259 62.16 7.99 47.19
CA SER A 259 62.08 9.40 47.61
C SER A 259 62.07 10.41 46.45
N PRO A 260 61.61 11.67 46.69
CA PRO A 260 61.44 12.69 45.66
C PRO A 260 62.68 13.60 45.49
N PRO A 261 62.77 14.34 44.37
CA PRO A 261 63.12 15.76 44.51
C PRO A 261 62.34 16.73 43.60
N GLN A 262 61.91 17.81 44.27
CA GLN A 262 61.83 19.24 43.92
C GLN A 262 61.48 19.75 42.49
N VAL A 263 60.30 20.38 42.43
CA VAL A 263 59.96 21.77 42.02
C VAL A 263 60.86 22.52 41.01
N ASP A 264 60.25 23.00 39.91
CA ASP A 264 60.25 24.43 39.52
C ASP A 264 59.02 24.77 38.61
N PRO A 265 58.43 26.00 38.71
CA PRO A 265 57.28 26.47 37.91
C PRO A 265 57.72 27.44 36.78
N PRO A 266 56.85 28.25 36.14
CA PRO A 266 55.56 28.01 35.46
C PRO A 266 55.63 28.42 33.97
N GLY A 267 54.63 28.04 33.15
CA GLY A 267 54.52 28.50 31.75
C GLY A 267 53.08 28.79 31.35
N HIS A 268 52.68 30.06 31.45
CA HIS A 268 51.48 30.60 30.81
C HIS A 268 51.59 30.42 29.28
N ILE A 269 50.61 29.76 28.66
CA ILE A 269 50.36 29.92 27.22
C ILE A 269 48.92 30.37 27.02
N ARG A 270 48.84 31.54 26.39
CA ARG A 270 47.64 32.28 25.99
C ARG A 270 46.74 31.44 25.10
N ILE A 271 45.43 31.52 25.37
CA ILE A 271 44.39 31.19 24.42
C ILE A 271 44.43 32.28 23.35
N GLY A 272 44.86 31.90 22.14
CA GLY A 272 44.73 32.72 20.95
C GLY A 272 43.41 32.40 20.29
N ASP A 273 42.58 33.42 20.14
CA ASP A 273 41.38 33.44 19.34
C ASP A 273 41.71 33.01 17.90
N ASN A 274 40.93 32.10 17.33
CA ASN A 274 40.90 31.90 15.89
C ASN A 274 39.47 31.71 15.39
N GLU A 275 38.97 32.83 14.85
CA GLU A 275 38.15 32.97 13.64
C GLU A 275 36.98 32.00 13.42
N SER A 276 35.80 32.54 13.74
CA SER A 276 34.53 32.20 13.11
C SER A 276 34.57 32.56 11.62
N TYR A 277 34.49 31.55 10.75
CA TYR A 277 33.87 31.68 9.44
C TYR A 277 32.45 31.12 9.56
N LEU A 278 31.47 32.02 9.57
CA LEU A 278 30.14 31.95 8.93
C LEU A 278 29.33 33.19 9.34
#